data_AF-A0A381QIE8-F1
#
_entry.id   AF-A0A381QIE8-F1
#
_cell.length_a   1.000
_cell.length_b   1.000
_cell.length_c   1.000
_cell.angle_alpha   90.00
_cell.angle_beta   90.00
_cell.angle_gamma   90.00
#
_symmetry.space_group_name_H-M   'P 1'
#
loop_
_entity.id
_entity.type
_entity.pdbx_description
1 polymer ?
#
loop_
_entity_poly.entity_id
_entity_poly.type
_entity_poly.pdbx_seq_one_letter_code
_entity_poly.pdbx_strand_id
1 'polypeptide(L)'
;MKIKYFVFCLVLFGLSGLPASSSAKSTKKSNWQSFQLQYQSSETAKMLVGWNGKRLVVKLKPLVGEGGYSLARRVLLSNFRSLKTIRKYSKTRRLYRNRFITFPLKVINGSIRSSALKAVFFKDKAGIGYWKHRVTFAWETTSMIAGLFTKEGIKAGHLVRYNKMRNKGNILKKGDVIKIPWKWISPELSLRQVSLKPPLKLKQDKSGKLYAHYQMKHGETL
;
A
#
# COMPACT_ATOMS: atom_id res chain seq x y z
N MET A 1 -71.32 6.89 41.11
CA MET A 1 -70.56 8.00 40.47
C MET A 1 -69.08 7.69 40.61
N LYS A 2 -68.51 6.89 39.70
CA LYS A 2 -67.81 7.29 38.45
C LYS A 2 -66.46 7.99 38.68
N ILE A 3 -65.42 7.15 38.72
CA ILE A 3 -64.16 7.25 37.96
C ILE A 3 -63.38 8.56 38.16
N LYS A 4 -62.52 8.57 39.17
CA LYS A 4 -61.24 9.29 39.15
C LYS A 4 -60.20 8.29 39.67
N TYR A 5 -58.96 8.36 39.15
CA TYR A 5 -57.81 7.52 39.53
C TYR A 5 -57.63 6.16 38.82
N PHE A 6 -57.78 6.08 37.50
CA PHE A 6 -57.28 4.90 36.75
C PHE A 6 -56.46 5.20 35.49
N VAL A 7 -55.94 6.42 35.32
CA VAL A 7 -55.18 6.77 34.09
C VAL A 7 -53.73 7.18 34.36
N PHE A 8 -53.27 7.21 35.61
CA PHE A 8 -51.91 7.70 35.89
C PHE A 8 -50.80 6.63 35.93
N CYS A 9 -51.11 5.33 35.81
CA CYS A 9 -50.09 4.27 35.83
C CYS A 9 -49.76 3.67 34.46
N LEU A 10 -50.44 4.09 33.37
CA LEU A 10 -50.21 3.55 32.03
C LEU A 10 -49.30 4.43 31.14
N VAL A 11 -48.65 5.45 31.71
CA VAL A 11 -47.64 6.26 31.02
C VAL A 11 -46.21 5.99 31.54
N LEU A 12 -46.07 5.27 32.66
CA LEU A 12 -44.75 4.98 33.28
C LEU A 12 -44.21 3.56 33.00
N PHE A 13 -45.00 2.66 32.41
CA PHE A 13 -44.55 1.32 32.03
C PHE A 13 -44.28 1.16 30.52
N GLY A 14 -44.37 2.23 29.74
CA GLY A 14 -44.06 2.22 28.29
C GLY A 14 -42.57 2.44 27.95
N LEU A 15 -41.69 2.58 28.95
CA LEU A 15 -40.28 2.96 28.74
C LEU A 15 -39.25 1.86 29.01
N SER A 16 -39.67 0.67 29.46
CA SER A 16 -38.76 -0.47 29.69
C SER A 16 -38.94 -1.55 28.62
N GLY A 17 -38.72 -1.17 27.36
CA GLY A 17 -38.86 -2.06 26.21
C GLY A 17 -38.02 -1.63 25.03
N LEU A 18 -36.83 -1.07 25.27
CA LEU A 18 -35.81 -0.96 24.21
C LEU A 18 -35.21 -2.36 24.02
N PRO A 19 -35.45 -3.05 22.89
CA PRO A 19 -34.74 -4.28 22.61
C PRO A 19 -33.24 -3.95 22.57
N ALA A 20 -32.49 -4.81 23.26
CA ALA A 20 -31.06 -4.91 23.32
C ALA A 20 -30.36 -4.22 22.15
N SER A 21 -29.48 -3.28 22.50
CA SER A 21 -28.34 -2.82 21.69
C SER A 21 -28.25 -3.57 20.38
N SER A 22 -28.89 -3.04 19.33
CA SER A 22 -28.59 -3.50 17.98
C SER A 22 -27.12 -3.17 17.81
N SER A 23 -26.26 -4.17 18.03
CA SER A 23 -24.84 -4.09 17.77
C SER A 23 -24.73 -3.55 16.35
N ALA A 24 -24.37 -2.27 16.25
CA ALA A 24 -24.16 -1.63 14.96
C ALA A 24 -23.19 -2.55 14.24
N LYS A 25 -23.67 -3.22 13.18
CA LYS A 25 -22.94 -4.25 12.44
C LYS A 25 -21.48 -3.85 12.42
N SER A 26 -20.63 -4.61 13.13
CA SER A 26 -19.20 -4.35 13.27
C SER A 26 -18.71 -3.79 11.95
N THR A 27 -18.27 -2.53 11.94
CA THR A 27 -17.83 -1.86 10.73
C THR A 27 -16.73 -2.71 10.15
N LYS A 28 -17.05 -3.47 9.08
CA LYS A 28 -16.11 -4.38 8.42
C LYS A 28 -14.81 -3.61 8.24
N LYS A 29 -13.77 -3.98 9.01
CA LYS A 29 -12.50 -3.27 9.03
C LYS A 29 -12.02 -3.24 7.58
N SER A 30 -12.01 -2.05 7.01
CA SER A 30 -11.68 -1.87 5.59
C SER A 30 -10.24 -2.33 5.40
N ASN A 31 -10.01 -3.31 4.52
CA ASN A 31 -8.67 -3.81 4.16
C ASN A 31 -7.82 -2.79 3.37
N TRP A 32 -8.23 -1.51 3.37
CA TRP A 32 -7.55 -0.42 2.70
C TRP A 32 -6.64 0.29 3.67
N GLN A 33 -5.39 0.46 3.27
CA GLN A 33 -4.40 1.26 3.98
C GLN A 33 -4.16 2.55 3.21
N SER A 34 -4.16 3.66 3.92
CA SER A 34 -3.76 4.95 3.36
C SER A 34 -2.25 5.04 3.22
N PHE A 35 -1.79 5.67 2.15
CA PHE A 35 -0.37 5.99 1.98
C PHE A 35 -0.20 7.31 1.22
N GLN A 36 0.99 7.88 1.36
CA GLN A 36 1.43 9.08 0.65
C GLN A 36 2.72 8.77 -0.11
N LEU A 37 3.01 9.57 -1.14
CA LEU A 37 4.26 9.45 -1.88
C LEU A 37 5.37 10.14 -1.11
N GLN A 38 6.50 9.45 -0.93
CA GLN A 38 7.64 9.96 -0.16
C GLN A 38 8.35 11.16 -0.83
N TYR A 39 8.14 11.40 -2.13
CA TYR A 39 8.95 12.33 -2.93
C TYR A 39 8.14 13.26 -3.87
N GLN A 40 6.88 13.61 -3.53
CA GLN A 40 6.14 14.62 -4.30
C GLN A 40 5.64 15.74 -3.40
N SER A 41 6.00 16.97 -3.79
CA SER A 41 5.60 18.23 -3.19
C SER A 41 4.23 18.71 -3.69
N SER A 42 3.58 19.47 -2.81
CA SER A 42 2.45 20.40 -2.92
C SER A 42 0.99 19.91 -3.09
N GLU A 43 0.67 18.74 -3.66
CA GLU A 43 -0.71 18.19 -3.54
C GLU A 43 -0.71 16.67 -3.37
N THR A 44 -0.70 16.21 -2.11
CA THR A 44 -0.76 14.79 -1.80
C THR A 44 -2.19 14.26 -1.97
N ALA A 45 -2.51 13.78 -3.17
CA ALA A 45 -3.76 13.04 -3.40
C ALA A 45 -3.88 11.90 -2.38
N LYS A 46 -4.98 11.83 -1.63
CA LYS A 46 -5.26 10.67 -0.75
C LYS A 46 -5.22 9.40 -1.60
N MET A 47 -4.27 8.52 -1.32
CA MET A 47 -4.15 7.22 -1.95
C MET A 47 -4.44 6.12 -0.94
N LEU A 48 -5.10 5.06 -1.42
CA LEU A 48 -5.37 3.87 -0.64
C LEU A 48 -4.83 2.66 -1.40
N VAL A 49 -4.29 1.68 -0.70
CA VAL A 49 -3.90 0.40 -1.25
C VAL A 49 -4.66 -0.71 -0.52
N GLY A 50 -5.06 -1.76 -1.24
CA GLY A 50 -5.76 -2.87 -0.62
C GLY A 50 -5.91 -4.06 -1.54
N TRP A 51 -6.29 -5.19 -0.94
CA TRP A 51 -6.64 -6.41 -1.66
C TRP A 51 -8.10 -6.34 -2.12
N ASN A 52 -8.36 -6.58 -3.40
CA ASN A 52 -9.73 -6.58 -3.95
C ASN A 52 -10.35 -7.98 -4.09
N GLY A 53 -9.73 -9.01 -3.51
CA GLY A 53 -10.11 -10.42 -3.67
C GLY A 53 -9.21 -11.19 -4.66
N LYS A 54 -8.66 -10.52 -5.68
CA LYS A 54 -7.83 -11.16 -6.72
C LYS A 54 -6.39 -10.64 -6.77
N ARG A 55 -6.19 -9.35 -6.51
CA ARG A 55 -4.88 -8.70 -6.60
C ARG A 55 -4.82 -7.46 -5.71
N LEU A 56 -3.61 -7.00 -5.42
CA LEU A 56 -3.41 -5.67 -4.85
C LEU A 56 -3.73 -4.59 -5.88
N VAL A 57 -4.46 -3.58 -5.42
CA VAL A 57 -4.89 -2.43 -6.21
C VAL A 57 -4.68 -1.15 -5.42
N VAL A 58 -4.51 -0.04 -6.13
CA VAL A 58 -4.43 1.30 -5.55
C VAL A 58 -5.65 2.09 -5.98
N LYS A 59 -6.23 2.81 -5.04
CA LYS A 59 -7.25 3.83 -5.27
C LYS A 59 -6.61 5.20 -5.12
N LEU A 60 -6.85 6.07 -6.09
CA LEU A 60 -6.46 7.47 -6.02
C LEU A 60 -7.51 8.35 -6.67
N LYS A 61 -7.51 9.63 -6.29
CA LYS A 61 -8.37 10.65 -6.89
C LYS A 61 -7.58 11.48 -7.92
N PRO A 62 -8.24 11.98 -8.97
CA PRO A 62 -7.68 13.05 -9.79
C PRO A 62 -7.39 14.31 -8.95
N LEU A 63 -6.36 15.05 -9.31
CA LEU A 63 -6.05 16.38 -8.74
C LEU A 63 -6.99 17.45 -9.30
N VAL A 64 -6.95 18.65 -8.71
CA VAL A 64 -7.73 19.80 -9.19
C VAL A 64 -7.26 20.18 -10.59
N GLY A 65 -8.20 20.36 -11.53
CA GLY A 65 -7.88 20.67 -12.93
C GLY A 65 -7.21 19.53 -13.71
N GLU A 66 -7.05 18.33 -13.14
CA GLU A 66 -6.31 17.25 -13.78
C GLU A 66 -7.10 16.58 -14.91
N GLY A 67 -6.63 16.78 -16.15
CA GLY A 67 -7.13 16.07 -17.32
C GLY A 67 -6.66 14.60 -17.39
N GLY A 68 -7.30 13.81 -18.26
CA GLY A 68 -6.98 12.39 -18.41
C GLY A 68 -5.55 12.10 -18.86
N TYR A 69 -4.95 12.95 -19.70
CA TYR A 69 -3.53 12.80 -20.09
C TYR A 69 -2.57 13.08 -18.93
N SER A 70 -2.81 14.14 -18.17
CA SER A 70 -2.03 14.49 -16.98
C SER A 70 -2.11 13.38 -15.93
N LEU A 71 -3.32 12.84 -15.69
CA LEU A 71 -3.52 11.70 -14.81
C LEU A 71 -2.77 10.45 -15.29
N ALA A 72 -2.82 10.14 -16.59
CA ALA A 72 -2.07 9.03 -17.16
C ALA A 72 -0.57 9.20 -16.94
N ARG A 73 -0.03 10.41 -17.14
CA ARG A 73 1.39 10.71 -16.94
C ARG A 73 1.82 10.56 -15.48
N ARG A 74 0.98 11.03 -14.55
CA ARG A 74 1.25 10.98 -13.11
C ARG A 74 1.15 9.58 -12.52
N VAL A 75 0.22 8.75 -13.01
CA VAL A 75 -0.14 7.48 -12.35
C VAL A 75 0.44 6.25 -13.06
N LEU A 76 0.42 6.24 -14.38
CA LEU A 76 0.67 5.02 -15.14
C LEU A 76 2.16 4.85 -15.49
N LEU A 77 2.60 3.60 -15.61
CA LEU A 77 3.86 3.29 -16.28
C LEU A 77 3.84 3.78 -17.73
N SER A 78 5.01 4.02 -18.30
CA SER A 78 5.20 4.54 -19.66
C SER A 78 4.43 3.74 -20.72
N ASN A 79 4.52 2.41 -20.68
CA ASN A 79 3.84 1.49 -21.61
C ASN A 79 2.30 1.49 -21.49
N PHE A 80 1.75 1.91 -20.35
CA PHE A 80 0.30 1.98 -20.14
C PHE A 80 -0.25 3.41 -20.27
N ARG A 81 0.62 4.41 -20.48
CA ARG A 81 0.30 5.83 -20.44
C ARG A 81 -0.57 6.24 -21.63
N SER A 82 -1.88 6.12 -21.47
CA SER A 82 -2.84 6.57 -22.47
C SER A 82 -4.17 6.98 -21.84
N LEU A 83 -4.88 7.87 -22.55
CA LEU A 83 -6.24 8.26 -22.18
C LEU A 83 -7.20 7.06 -22.21
N LYS A 84 -6.99 6.10 -23.13
CA LYS A 84 -7.74 4.84 -23.22
C LYS A 84 -7.61 4.04 -21.93
N THR A 85 -6.41 3.92 -21.39
CA THR A 85 -6.16 3.23 -20.10
C THR A 85 -6.87 3.93 -18.95
N ILE A 86 -6.83 5.26 -18.89
CA ILE A 86 -7.54 6.03 -17.86
C ILE A 86 -9.05 5.76 -17.93
N ARG A 87 -9.66 5.88 -19.13
CA ARG A 87 -11.09 5.63 -19.33
C ARG A 87 -11.49 4.20 -18.95
N LYS A 88 -10.64 3.21 -19.26
CA LYS A 88 -10.86 1.81 -18.88
C LYS A 88 -11.02 1.63 -17.37
N TYR A 89 -10.20 2.32 -16.57
CA TYR A 89 -10.21 2.17 -15.11
C TYR A 89 -11.13 3.15 -14.39
N SER A 90 -11.33 4.38 -14.90
CA SER A 90 -12.29 5.33 -14.37
C SER A 90 -13.74 4.92 -14.63
N LYS A 91 -13.96 4.09 -15.67
CA LYS A 91 -15.28 3.70 -16.20
C LYS A 91 -16.12 4.89 -16.68
N THR A 92 -15.48 6.03 -16.96
CA THR A 92 -16.15 7.27 -17.34
C THR A 92 -15.28 8.06 -18.33
N ARG A 93 -15.93 8.84 -19.20
CA ARG A 93 -15.22 9.80 -20.07
C ARG A 93 -14.76 11.04 -19.30
N ARG A 94 -15.55 11.50 -18.33
CA ARG A 94 -15.26 12.65 -17.46
C ARG A 94 -14.61 12.18 -16.16
N LEU A 95 -13.56 12.88 -15.72
CA LEU A 95 -12.90 12.60 -14.44
C LEU A 95 -13.59 13.37 -13.32
N TYR A 96 -13.93 12.67 -12.24
CA TYR A 96 -14.58 13.26 -11.07
C TYR A 96 -13.58 13.35 -9.92
N ARG A 97 -13.31 14.56 -9.44
CA ARG A 97 -12.37 14.84 -8.33
C ARG A 97 -12.67 14.02 -7.07
N ASN A 98 -13.94 13.88 -6.72
CA ASN A 98 -14.33 13.23 -5.46
C ASN A 98 -14.42 11.71 -5.57
N ARG A 99 -14.15 11.12 -6.74
CA ARG A 99 -14.28 9.69 -7.00
C ARG A 99 -12.92 9.00 -7.06
N PHE A 100 -12.77 7.92 -6.30
CA PHE A 100 -11.61 7.06 -6.43
C PHE A 100 -11.62 6.29 -7.74
N ILE A 101 -10.48 6.28 -8.42
CA ILE A 101 -10.20 5.41 -9.55
C ILE A 101 -9.31 4.28 -9.04
N THR A 102 -9.67 3.04 -9.36
CA THR A 102 -8.95 1.85 -8.90
C THR A 102 -8.05 1.32 -10.00
N PHE A 103 -6.75 1.26 -9.74
CA PHE A 103 -5.74 0.78 -10.66
C PHE A 103 -5.05 -0.48 -10.12
N PRO A 104 -4.85 -1.52 -10.95
CA PRO A 104 -3.96 -2.63 -10.61
C PRO A 104 -2.52 -2.17 -10.41
N LEU A 105 -1.78 -2.73 -9.45
CA LEU A 105 -0.35 -2.35 -9.27
C LEU A 105 0.47 -2.47 -10.56
N LYS A 106 0.20 -3.50 -11.40
CA LYS A 106 0.90 -3.74 -12.67
C LYS A 106 0.90 -2.55 -13.64
N VAL A 107 -0.13 -1.71 -13.63
CA VAL A 107 -0.22 -0.57 -14.56
C VAL A 107 0.29 0.74 -13.98
N ILE A 108 0.50 0.79 -12.68
CA ILE A 108 0.91 1.98 -11.93
C ILE A 108 2.43 2.11 -11.97
N ASN A 109 2.92 3.33 -12.05
CA ASN A 109 4.36 3.61 -12.04
C ASN A 109 5.07 3.14 -10.76
N GLY A 110 6.39 3.05 -10.88
CA GLY A 110 7.27 2.55 -9.84
C GLY A 110 7.18 3.26 -8.48
N SER A 111 7.10 4.60 -8.48
CA SER A 111 7.05 5.42 -7.25
C SER A 111 5.79 5.15 -6.42
N ILE A 112 4.62 5.17 -7.06
CA ILE A 112 3.35 4.86 -6.38
C ILE A 112 3.33 3.38 -5.97
N ARG A 113 3.77 2.47 -6.84
CA ARG A 113 3.82 1.03 -6.55
C ARG A 113 4.71 0.73 -5.34
N SER A 114 5.88 1.35 -5.25
CA SER A 114 6.80 1.24 -4.11
C SER A 114 6.18 1.70 -2.81
N SER A 115 5.57 2.89 -2.82
CA SER A 115 4.91 3.47 -1.64
C SER A 115 3.73 2.62 -1.18
N ALA A 116 2.94 2.11 -2.14
CA ALA A 116 1.84 1.19 -1.87
C ALA A 116 2.33 -0.13 -1.25
N LEU A 117 3.41 -0.73 -1.78
CA LEU A 117 3.99 -1.96 -1.23
C LEU A 117 4.54 -1.76 0.18
N LYS A 118 5.21 -0.64 0.45
CA LYS A 118 5.70 -0.29 1.81
C LYS A 118 4.54 -0.14 2.80
N ALA A 119 3.41 0.40 2.37
CA ALA A 119 2.22 0.51 3.21
C ALA A 119 1.57 -0.88 3.50
N VAL A 120 1.47 -1.74 2.48
CA VAL A 120 0.93 -3.11 2.62
C VAL A 120 1.83 -3.99 3.46
N PHE A 121 3.10 -4.02 3.12
CA PHE A 121 4.11 -4.87 3.74
C PHE A 121 5.00 -4.06 4.67
N PHE A 122 4.37 -3.38 5.64
CA PHE A 122 5.03 -2.49 6.59
C PHE A 122 6.08 -3.18 7.48
N LYS A 123 6.08 -4.51 7.54
CA LYS A 123 7.06 -5.31 8.28
C LYS A 123 8.31 -5.64 7.46
N ASP A 124 8.29 -5.35 6.17
CA ASP A 124 9.43 -5.57 5.29
C ASP A 124 10.55 -4.58 5.59
N LYS A 125 11.79 -5.02 5.45
CA LYS A 125 12.98 -4.21 5.73
C LYS A 125 14.05 -4.39 4.68
N ALA A 126 14.79 -3.32 4.41
CA ALA A 126 16.04 -3.40 3.67
C ALA A 126 17.09 -4.14 4.52
N GLY A 127 17.66 -5.21 3.99
CA GLY A 127 18.78 -5.94 4.59
C GLY A 127 20.05 -5.83 3.75
N ILE A 128 21.14 -6.36 4.29
CA ILE A 128 22.43 -6.45 3.58
C ILE A 128 22.28 -7.46 2.45
N GLY A 129 22.37 -7.00 1.20
CA GLY A 129 22.30 -7.87 0.01
C GLY A 129 20.89 -8.32 -0.43
N TYR A 130 19.87 -8.14 0.41
CA TYR A 130 18.49 -8.52 0.10
C TYR A 130 17.45 -7.60 0.75
N TRP A 131 16.24 -7.58 0.18
CA TRP A 131 15.02 -7.14 0.85
C TRP A 131 14.47 -8.29 1.69
N LYS A 132 14.20 -8.01 2.96
CA LYS A 132 13.65 -8.96 3.92
C LYS A 132 12.14 -8.78 3.96
N HIS A 133 11.43 -9.64 3.23
CA HIS A 133 9.98 -9.66 3.24
C HIS A 133 9.47 -10.54 4.39
N ARG A 134 8.50 -10.05 5.17
CA ARG A 134 7.88 -10.81 6.25
C ARG A 134 6.41 -11.08 5.94
N VAL A 135 6.08 -12.36 5.82
CA VAL A 135 4.73 -12.83 5.50
C VAL A 135 3.76 -12.32 6.57
N THR A 136 2.85 -11.46 6.17
CA THR A 136 1.93 -10.74 7.05
C THR A 136 0.51 -11.28 6.95
N PHE A 137 0.11 -11.72 5.77
CA PHE A 137 -1.22 -12.26 5.47
C PHE A 137 -1.16 -13.74 5.12
N ALA A 138 -2.24 -14.47 5.42
CA ALA A 138 -2.33 -15.92 5.16
C ALA A 138 -2.50 -16.26 3.66
N TRP A 139 -2.94 -15.29 2.85
CA TRP A 139 -3.13 -15.46 1.41
C TRP A 139 -1.86 -15.19 0.59
N GLU A 140 -0.75 -14.83 1.25
CA GLU A 140 0.49 -14.57 0.53
C GLU A 140 1.10 -15.86 -0.03
N THR A 141 1.60 -15.77 -1.25
CA THR A 141 2.27 -16.90 -1.92
C THR A 141 3.62 -16.46 -2.47
N THR A 142 4.54 -17.40 -2.65
CA THR A 142 5.83 -17.13 -3.27
C THR A 142 5.70 -16.59 -4.70
N SER A 143 4.67 -17.02 -5.44
CA SER A 143 4.36 -16.51 -6.78
C SER A 143 3.91 -15.07 -6.76
N MET A 144 3.08 -14.70 -5.79
CA MET A 144 2.65 -13.32 -5.62
C MET A 144 3.80 -12.42 -5.20
N ILE A 145 4.63 -12.86 -4.25
CA ILE A 145 5.79 -12.10 -3.77
C ILE A 145 6.79 -11.88 -4.92
N ALA A 146 7.06 -12.91 -5.73
CA ALA A 146 7.84 -12.76 -6.95
C ALA A 146 7.20 -11.72 -7.89
N GLY A 147 5.91 -11.85 -8.19
CA GLY A 147 5.20 -10.94 -9.10
C GLY A 147 5.10 -9.49 -8.61
N LEU A 148 5.20 -9.24 -7.30
CA LEU A 148 5.13 -7.90 -6.72
C LEU A 148 6.49 -7.22 -6.63
N PHE A 149 7.53 -7.95 -6.22
CA PHE A 149 8.82 -7.37 -5.87
C PHE A 149 9.90 -7.54 -6.94
N THR A 150 9.84 -8.62 -7.73
CA THR A 150 10.95 -9.00 -8.61
C THR A 150 10.77 -8.49 -10.02
N LYS A 151 11.89 -8.33 -10.74
CA LYS A 151 11.90 -8.02 -12.17
C LYS A 151 11.45 -9.21 -13.01
N GLU A 152 11.13 -8.95 -14.27
CA GLU A 152 10.73 -10.00 -15.21
C GLU A 152 11.79 -11.11 -15.31
N GLY A 153 11.33 -12.35 -15.50
CA GLY A 153 12.16 -13.56 -15.51
C GLY A 153 12.38 -14.20 -14.13
N ILE A 154 12.21 -13.46 -13.02
CA ILE A 154 12.30 -14.04 -11.67
C ILE A 154 10.94 -14.62 -11.25
N LYS A 155 10.87 -15.94 -11.10
CA LYS A 155 9.65 -16.68 -10.73
C LYS A 155 9.72 -17.17 -9.28
N ALA A 156 8.59 -17.66 -8.78
CA ALA A 156 8.46 -18.29 -7.46
C ALA A 156 9.55 -19.32 -7.17
N GLY A 157 9.87 -20.18 -8.14
CA GLY A 157 10.88 -21.23 -7.99
C GLY A 157 12.28 -20.69 -7.66
N HIS A 158 12.65 -19.52 -8.18
CA HIS A 158 13.92 -18.87 -7.83
C HIS A 158 13.94 -18.45 -6.36
N LEU A 159 12.83 -17.89 -5.85
CA LEU A 159 12.70 -17.52 -4.43
C LEU A 159 12.74 -18.76 -3.53
N VAL A 160 12.03 -19.82 -3.89
CA VAL A 160 11.98 -21.09 -3.16
C VAL A 160 13.39 -21.69 -3.01
N ARG A 161 14.13 -21.79 -4.12
CA ARG A 161 15.51 -22.31 -4.12
C ARG A 161 16.45 -21.42 -3.30
N TYR A 162 16.40 -20.10 -3.50
CA TYR A 162 17.25 -19.15 -2.78
C TYR A 162 17.02 -19.18 -1.26
N ASN A 163 15.77 -19.32 -0.83
CA ASN A 163 15.40 -19.36 0.58
C ASN A 163 15.43 -20.78 1.18
N LYS A 164 15.91 -21.79 0.43
CA LYS A 164 15.96 -23.20 0.87
C LYS A 164 14.64 -23.70 1.46
N MET A 165 13.52 -23.29 0.86
CA MET A 165 12.20 -23.67 1.36
C MET A 165 11.96 -25.17 1.13
N ARG A 166 11.41 -25.88 2.13
CA ARG A 166 11.12 -27.32 2.01
C ARG A 166 10.05 -27.56 0.92
N ASN A 167 10.28 -28.56 0.08
CA ASN A 167 9.37 -28.98 -1.01
C ASN A 167 7.96 -29.38 -0.54
N LYS A 168 7.74 -29.63 0.77
CA LYS A 168 6.43 -29.94 1.38
C LYS A 168 5.56 -28.68 1.54
N GLY A 169 5.34 -27.96 0.44
CA GLY A 169 4.10 -27.21 0.28
C GLY A 169 4.14 -25.88 -0.46
N ASN A 170 5.27 -25.19 -0.68
CA ASN A 170 5.26 -23.78 -1.17
C ASN A 170 4.33 -22.83 -0.36
N ILE A 171 3.78 -23.30 0.77
CA ILE A 171 2.79 -22.62 1.59
C ILE A 171 3.58 -21.79 2.58
N LEU A 172 3.37 -20.48 2.50
CA LEU A 172 3.95 -19.52 3.42
C LEU A 172 3.12 -19.49 4.69
N LYS A 173 3.79 -19.56 5.84
CA LYS A 173 3.16 -19.34 7.13
C LYS A 173 3.33 -17.88 7.54
N LYS A 174 2.33 -17.35 8.23
CA LYS A 174 2.40 -15.99 8.77
C LYS A 174 3.61 -15.87 9.69
N GLY A 175 4.44 -14.86 9.44
CA GLY A 175 5.68 -14.63 10.17
C GLY A 175 6.94 -15.17 9.48
N ASP A 176 6.80 -16.02 8.46
CA ASP A 176 7.91 -16.48 7.64
C ASP A 176 8.67 -15.30 7.03
N VAL A 177 9.97 -15.49 6.83
CA VAL A 177 10.87 -14.49 6.27
C VAL A 177 11.35 -14.96 4.92
N ILE A 178 11.07 -14.18 3.88
CA ILE A 178 11.59 -14.39 2.53
C ILE A 178 12.63 -13.33 2.22
N LYS A 179 13.82 -13.78 1.87
CA LYS A 179 14.91 -12.93 1.39
C LYS A 179 14.79 -12.81 -0.13
N ILE A 180 14.70 -11.58 -0.62
CA ILE A 180 14.66 -11.26 -2.05
C ILE A 180 15.96 -10.51 -2.38
N PRO A 181 16.91 -11.13 -3.11
CA PRO A 181 18.16 -10.47 -3.49
C PRO A 181 17.93 -9.12 -4.17
N TRP A 182 18.73 -8.11 -3.84
CA TRP A 182 18.60 -6.78 -4.46
C TRP A 182 18.72 -6.82 -5.99
N LYS A 183 19.55 -7.72 -6.53
CA LYS A 183 19.72 -7.95 -7.98
C LYS A 183 18.45 -8.46 -8.69
N TRP A 184 17.51 -9.01 -7.92
CA TRP A 184 16.23 -9.53 -8.43
C TRP A 184 15.08 -8.54 -8.29
N ILE A 185 15.21 -7.53 -7.43
CA ILE A 185 14.16 -6.53 -7.24
C ILE A 185 13.96 -5.72 -8.50
N SER A 186 12.70 -5.44 -8.84
CA SER A 186 12.36 -4.59 -9.96
C SER A 186 12.95 -3.18 -9.76
N PRO A 187 13.77 -2.67 -10.71
CA PRO A 187 14.34 -1.33 -10.64
C PRO A 187 13.27 -0.24 -10.48
N GLU A 188 12.09 -0.46 -11.07
CA GLU A 188 10.95 0.46 -10.98
C GLU A 188 10.53 0.74 -9.53
N LEU A 189 10.67 -0.23 -8.63
CA LEU A 189 10.22 -0.07 -7.26
C LEU A 189 11.13 0.84 -6.44
N SER A 190 12.38 1.04 -6.86
CA SER A 190 13.37 1.86 -6.13
C SER A 190 13.37 1.60 -4.61
N LEU A 191 13.19 0.32 -4.19
CA LEU A 191 13.10 -0.06 -2.78
C LEU A 191 14.43 0.06 -2.04
N ARG A 192 15.52 0.00 -2.81
CA ARG A 192 16.86 0.19 -2.30
C ARG A 192 17.02 1.66 -1.91
N GLN A 193 17.06 1.93 -0.60
CA GLN A 193 17.71 3.16 -0.13
C GLN A 193 19.17 3.11 -0.58
N VAL A 194 19.70 4.23 -1.06
CA VAL A 194 21.10 4.33 -1.49
C VAL A 194 21.98 3.71 -0.41
N SER A 195 22.66 2.61 -0.76
CA SER A 195 23.52 1.89 0.17
C SER A 195 24.80 2.70 0.31
N LEU A 196 24.90 3.45 1.39
CA LEU A 196 26.10 4.21 1.70
C LEU A 196 27.16 3.28 2.31
N LYS A 197 28.41 3.42 1.89
CA LYS A 197 29.53 2.75 2.55
C LYS A 197 29.75 3.44 3.90
N PRO A 198 29.91 2.71 5.03
CA PRO A 198 30.38 3.32 6.26
C PRO A 198 31.68 4.10 5.99
N PRO A 199 31.89 5.28 6.60
CA PRO A 199 31.09 5.92 7.66
C PRO A 199 29.93 6.84 7.19
N LEU A 200 29.59 6.84 5.90
CA LEU A 200 28.56 7.73 5.34
C LEU A 200 27.16 7.40 5.86
N LYS A 201 26.42 8.44 6.28
CA LYS A 201 25.02 8.37 6.74
C LYS A 201 24.10 9.06 5.74
N LEU A 202 22.89 8.55 5.57
CA LEU A 202 21.92 9.11 4.62
C LEU A 202 21.15 10.22 5.33
N LYS A 203 21.22 11.45 4.82
CA LYS A 203 20.53 12.61 5.40
C LYS A 203 19.54 13.19 4.40
N GLN A 204 18.36 13.58 4.87
CA GLN A 204 17.32 14.22 4.07
C GLN A 204 17.33 15.73 4.33
N ASP A 205 17.25 16.54 3.28
CA ASP A 205 17.08 17.99 3.43
C ASP A 205 15.61 18.39 3.55
N LYS A 206 15.37 19.70 3.76
CA LYS A 206 14.03 20.29 3.87
C LYS A 206 13.19 20.14 2.58
N SER A 207 13.83 19.94 1.42
CA SER A 207 13.17 19.71 0.13
C SER A 207 12.82 18.23 -0.11
N GLY A 208 13.21 17.34 0.81
CA GLY A 208 13.00 15.90 0.72
C GLY A 208 14.07 15.16 -0.07
N LYS A 209 15.14 15.85 -0.53
CA LYS A 209 16.24 15.25 -1.29
C LYS A 209 17.23 14.58 -0.33
N LEU A 210 17.76 13.43 -0.74
CA LEU A 210 18.65 12.60 0.06
C LEU A 210 20.11 12.77 -0.37
N TYR A 211 21.01 12.87 0.60
CA TYR A 211 22.45 13.02 0.37
C TYR A 211 23.24 12.04 1.23
N ALA A 212 24.41 11.66 0.72
CA ALA A 212 25.42 11.03 1.54
C ALA A 212 26.06 12.11 2.43
N HIS A 213 25.95 11.95 3.74
CA HIS A 213 26.52 12.85 4.72
C HIS A 213 27.66 12.14 5.45
N TYR A 214 28.84 12.76 5.42
CA TYR A 214 29.95 12.39 6.29
C TYR A 214 30.14 13.46 7.36
N GLN A 215 30.45 13.03 8.58
CA GLN A 215 30.92 13.91 9.64
C GLN A 215 32.37 13.54 9.92
N MET A 216 33.29 14.46 9.60
CA MET A 216 34.72 14.27 9.84
C MET A 216 34.99 14.13 11.35
N LYS A 217 35.93 13.27 11.69
CA LYS A 217 36.43 13.12 13.06
C LYS A 217 37.56 14.12 13.32
N HIS A 218 37.81 14.40 14.60
CA HIS A 218 38.95 15.22 15.01
C HIS A 218 40.26 14.59 14.51
N GLY A 219 41.08 15.37 13.81
CA GLY A 219 42.35 14.93 13.21
C GLY A 219 42.25 14.38 11.78
N GLU A 220 41.07 14.29 11.18
CA GLU A 220 40.93 13.97 9.75
C GLU A 220 41.13 15.22 8.88
N THR A 221 41.80 15.07 7.75
CA THR A 221 41.95 16.10 6.71
C THR A 221 41.25 15.67 5.42
N LEU A 222 40.81 16.65 4.63
CA LEU A 222 40.11 16.45 3.36
C LEU A 222 41.04 16.03 2.23
#